data_AF-A0A7X9JKM6-F1
#
_entry.id   AF-A0A7X9JKM6-F1
#
_cell.length_a   1.000
_cell.length_b   1.000
_cell.length_c   1.000
_cell.angle_alpha   90.00
_cell.angle_beta   90.00
_cell.angle_gamma   90.00
#
_symmetry.space_group_name_H-M   'P 1'
#
loop_
_entity.id
_entity.type
_entity.pdbx_description
1 polymer ?
#
loop_
_entity_poly.entity_id
_entity_poly.type
_entity_poly.pdbx_seq_one_letter_code
_entity_poly.pdbx_strand_id
1 'polypeptide(L)'
;MSTILYSQKITTESRNPSKELITKGLVLTKSNELTSDFKPAIGPGSAGGFPPYRLLLATSGDGTNWTRSNIVLGDRSSVADGVVLPSGRILMYYVAGAKIINGKEQNANDIVVALSDNNGKSWIYKDVLFNNIPSGATKPVDPNVVLLANGDIYMLVTIDPDQAGPMKPSTYSAISTNGGLTFNILDKVFSITNTDILDPENFRFSSNDWKLWSGGLPGKNILGLSTNNGSTFSSQGEFCLGTSDDPSRCYVVSDVLKVNENEYRIYAFGPMGT
;
A
#
# COMPACT_ATOMS: atom_id res chain seq x y z
N MET A 1 -1.39 -8.88 17.58
CA MET A 1 -1.76 -9.08 16.16
C MET A 1 -0.62 -8.53 15.32
N SER A 2 0.01 -9.38 14.52
CA SER A 2 1.07 -9.01 13.59
C SER A 2 0.45 -8.91 12.21
N THR A 3 0.48 -7.73 11.60
CA THR A 3 0.12 -7.55 10.19
C THR A 3 1.28 -8.11 9.36
N ILE A 4 1.02 -9.20 8.64
CA ILE A 4 1.95 -9.81 7.70
C ILE A 4 1.78 -9.09 6.38
N LEU A 5 2.88 -8.61 5.81
CA LEU A 5 2.88 -7.93 4.52
C LEU A 5 3.61 -8.74 3.46
N TYR A 6 2.88 -8.91 2.37
CA TYR A 6 3.29 -9.58 1.15
C TYR A 6 3.98 -8.56 0.24
N SER A 7 5.03 -8.99 -0.46
CA SER A 7 5.56 -8.24 -1.60
C SER A 7 5.32 -9.06 -2.87
N GLN A 8 4.88 -8.38 -3.93
CA GLN A 8 4.59 -8.95 -5.24
C GLN A 8 5.65 -9.94 -5.74
N LYS A 9 5.18 -10.96 -6.46
CA LYS A 9 6.01 -11.88 -7.24
C LYS A 9 6.80 -11.12 -8.30
N ILE A 10 8.12 -11.12 -8.17
CA ILE A 10 9.05 -10.69 -9.23
C ILE A 10 9.10 -11.80 -10.28
N THR A 11 8.29 -11.68 -11.33
CA THR A 11 8.53 -12.44 -12.57
C THR A 11 9.33 -11.57 -13.51
N THR A 12 10.60 -11.91 -13.70
CA THR A 12 11.38 -11.38 -14.82
C THR A 12 11.01 -12.20 -16.05
N GLU A 13 10.06 -11.71 -16.86
CA GLU A 13 10.04 -12.14 -18.26
C GLU A 13 11.32 -11.65 -18.92
N SER A 14 12.22 -12.57 -19.25
CA SER A 14 13.39 -12.29 -20.07
C SER A 14 12.95 -11.95 -21.49
N ARG A 15 12.57 -10.69 -21.74
CA ARG A 15 12.47 -10.15 -23.10
C ARG A 15 13.80 -9.52 -23.47
N ASN A 16 14.46 -10.18 -24.40
CA ASN A 16 15.63 -9.72 -25.16
C ASN A 16 15.44 -8.25 -25.59
N PRO A 17 16.24 -7.27 -25.10
CA PRO A 17 16.12 -5.90 -25.56
C PRO A 17 17.05 -5.71 -26.77
N SER A 18 16.58 -6.10 -27.94
CA SER A 18 17.08 -5.53 -29.19
C SER A 18 15.94 -4.73 -29.84
N LYS A 19 16.18 -3.42 -29.95
CA LYS A 19 15.45 -2.37 -30.70
C LYS A 19 14.77 -1.31 -29.81
N GLU A 20 15.49 -0.19 -29.75
CA GLU A 20 15.07 1.21 -29.56
C GLU A 20 13.63 1.48 -29.12
N LEU A 21 13.50 2.02 -27.91
CA LEU A 21 12.39 2.89 -27.52
C LEU A 21 12.97 4.23 -27.06
N ILE A 22 12.61 5.26 -27.81
CA ILE A 22 13.00 6.65 -27.62
C ILE A 22 12.60 7.11 -26.23
N THR A 23 13.59 7.36 -25.38
CA THR A 23 13.47 7.86 -24.01
C THR A 23 12.89 9.27 -23.98
N LYS A 24 11.63 9.40 -23.55
CA LYS A 24 11.19 10.61 -22.84
C LYS A 24 11.60 10.50 -21.37
N GLY A 25 12.75 11.07 -21.04
CA GLY A 25 12.96 11.83 -19.80
C GLY A 25 12.63 11.23 -18.42
N LEU A 26 12.64 9.90 -18.21
CA LEU A 26 12.75 9.37 -16.85
C LEU A 26 14.19 9.53 -16.38
N VAL A 27 14.50 10.66 -15.75
CA VAL A 27 15.73 10.78 -14.95
C VAL A 27 15.52 9.97 -13.68
N LEU A 28 15.75 8.66 -13.77
CA LEU A 28 15.96 7.82 -12.60
C LEU A 28 17.34 8.18 -12.06
N THR A 29 17.40 9.01 -11.01
CA THR A 29 18.62 9.17 -10.23
C THR A 29 19.06 7.78 -9.76
N LYS A 30 20.20 7.31 -10.30
CA LYS A 30 20.88 6.09 -9.86
C LYS A 30 21.06 6.16 -8.34
N SER A 31 20.90 5.03 -7.64
CA SER A 31 20.84 4.96 -6.16
C SER A 31 22.04 5.55 -5.42
N ASN A 32 23.18 5.76 -6.10
CA ASN A 32 24.39 6.26 -5.47
C ASN A 32 24.27 7.71 -4.92
N GLU A 33 23.14 8.39 -5.15
CA GLU A 33 22.88 9.75 -4.64
C GLU A 33 21.73 9.86 -3.63
N LEU A 34 20.93 8.80 -3.42
CA LEU A 34 19.79 8.87 -2.50
C LEU A 34 20.23 8.49 -1.08
N THR A 35 20.09 9.43 -0.15
CA THR A 35 20.23 9.19 1.29
C THR A 35 18.87 9.11 1.96
N SER A 36 18.79 8.34 3.04
CA SER A 36 17.58 8.28 3.86
C SER A 36 17.29 9.63 4.53
N ASP A 37 16.02 10.02 4.56
CA ASP A 37 15.54 11.20 5.29
C ASP A 37 15.41 10.92 6.79
N PHE A 38 15.12 9.66 7.13
CA PHE A 38 14.97 9.20 8.51
C PHE A 38 15.51 7.77 8.68
N LYS A 39 15.60 7.32 9.94
CA LYS A 39 15.72 5.89 10.27
C LYS A 39 14.40 5.40 10.85
N PRO A 40 13.97 4.16 10.53
CA PRO A 40 12.77 3.60 11.15
C PRO A 40 12.94 3.54 12.67
N ALA A 41 11.83 3.71 13.37
CA ALA A 41 11.74 3.47 14.80
C ALA A 41 12.13 2.01 15.14
N ILE A 42 12.60 1.81 16.37
CA ILE A 42 12.96 0.49 16.92
C ILE A 42 12.16 0.23 18.18
N GLY A 43 11.69 -1.01 18.33
CA GLY A 43 10.93 -1.46 19.49
C GLY A 43 9.50 -0.91 19.56
N PRO A 44 8.77 -1.27 20.63
CA PRO A 44 7.34 -0.97 20.77
C PRO A 44 7.02 0.49 21.10
N GLY A 45 8.03 1.33 21.41
CA GLY A 45 7.84 2.71 21.86
C GLY A 45 7.37 2.83 23.33
N SER A 46 6.91 4.02 23.71
CA SER A 46 6.33 4.31 25.03
C SER A 46 4.85 3.94 25.13
N ALA A 47 4.35 3.70 26.34
CA ALA A 47 2.93 3.45 26.59
C ALA A 47 2.04 4.60 26.05
N GLY A 48 1.00 4.27 25.28
CA GLY A 48 0.05 5.24 24.69
C GLY A 48 0.38 5.72 23.27
N GLY A 49 1.47 5.23 22.66
CA GLY A 49 1.80 5.51 21.25
C GLY A 49 1.04 4.64 20.24
N PHE A 50 1.35 4.81 18.95
CA PHE A 50 0.89 3.94 17.86
C PHE A 50 1.04 2.46 18.25
N PRO A 51 0.10 1.56 17.91
CA PRO A 51 0.20 0.16 18.33
C PRO A 51 1.56 -0.45 17.95
N PRO A 52 2.08 -1.42 18.73
CA PRO A 52 3.42 -1.97 18.55
C PRO A 52 3.47 -2.98 17.38
N TYR A 53 2.94 -2.59 16.22
CA TYR A 53 3.02 -3.34 14.98
C TYR A 53 4.45 -3.32 14.43
N ARG A 54 4.78 -4.34 13.66
CA ARG A 54 6.10 -4.53 13.06
C ARG A 54 5.94 -4.99 11.62
N LEU A 55 6.64 -4.33 10.71
CA LEU A 55 6.74 -4.76 9.32
C LEU A 55 7.90 -5.74 9.16
N LEU A 56 7.55 -6.97 8.78
CA LEU A 56 8.48 -8.07 8.56
C LEU A 56 8.54 -8.41 7.08
N LEU A 57 9.71 -8.81 6.60
CA LEU A 57 9.89 -9.22 5.21
C LEU A 57 9.99 -10.75 5.07
N ALA A 58 9.33 -11.28 4.05
CA ALA A 58 9.45 -12.67 3.61
C ALA A 58 9.48 -12.73 2.08
N THR A 59 10.05 -13.80 1.54
CA THR A 59 10.13 -14.05 0.10
C THR A 59 9.44 -15.35 -0.27
N SER A 60 8.82 -15.40 -1.43
CA SER A 60 8.22 -16.61 -1.97
C SER A 60 8.44 -16.70 -3.48
N GLY A 61 8.77 -17.90 -3.97
CA GLY A 61 8.86 -18.17 -5.41
C GLY A 61 7.51 -18.54 -6.04
N ASP A 62 6.57 -19.02 -5.22
CA ASP A 62 5.27 -19.52 -5.67
C ASP A 62 4.10 -18.65 -5.21
N GLY A 63 4.28 -17.79 -4.20
CA GLY A 63 3.24 -16.98 -3.58
C GLY A 63 2.49 -17.69 -2.44
N THR A 64 2.94 -18.86 -1.99
CA THR A 64 2.26 -19.67 -0.96
C THR A 64 3.23 -20.15 0.11
N ASN A 65 4.43 -20.55 -0.29
CA ASN A 65 5.48 -20.98 0.61
C ASN A 65 6.45 -19.82 0.83
N TRP A 66 6.50 -19.33 2.08
CA TRP A 66 7.22 -18.12 2.43
C TRP A 66 8.45 -18.42 3.27
N THR A 67 9.59 -17.87 2.86
CA THR A 67 10.82 -17.88 3.65
C THR A 67 10.99 -16.53 4.31
N ARG A 68 11.04 -16.52 5.65
CA ARG A 68 11.27 -15.30 6.43
C ARG A 68 12.69 -14.82 6.19
N SER A 69 12.86 -13.52 5.93
CA SER A 69 14.18 -12.90 5.80
C SER A 69 14.83 -12.55 7.14
N ASN A 70 14.04 -12.56 8.23
CA ASN A 70 14.39 -12.01 9.54
C ASN A 70 14.75 -10.51 9.53
N ILE A 71 14.37 -9.78 8.48
CA ILE A 71 14.50 -8.33 8.41
C ILE A 71 13.23 -7.70 8.96
N VAL A 72 13.43 -6.73 9.87
CA VAL A 72 12.39 -5.79 10.31
C VAL A 72 12.52 -4.54 9.47
N LEU A 73 11.54 -4.26 8.60
CA LEU A 73 11.57 -3.07 7.75
C LEU A 73 11.32 -1.80 8.57
N GLY A 74 10.43 -1.90 9.58
CA GLY A 74 10.17 -0.86 10.56
C GLY A 74 9.36 -1.39 11.74
N ASP A 75 9.70 -0.93 12.95
CA ASP A 75 8.83 -1.05 14.11
C ASP A 75 7.83 0.10 14.16
N ARG A 76 6.72 -0.10 14.87
CA ARG A 76 5.60 0.86 14.96
C ARG A 76 5.17 1.35 13.59
N SER A 77 4.95 0.38 12.71
CA SER A 77 4.64 0.61 11.30
C SER A 77 3.55 -0.38 10.88
N SER A 78 2.65 0.06 10.02
CA SER A 78 1.47 -0.70 9.59
C SER A 78 1.08 -0.39 8.16
N VAL A 79 0.11 -1.16 7.65
CA VAL A 79 -0.56 -0.97 6.35
C VAL A 79 0.44 -0.64 5.25
N ALA A 80 1.26 -1.62 4.90
CA ALA A 80 2.21 -1.44 3.81
C ALA A 80 1.59 -1.89 2.50
N ASP A 81 2.12 -1.39 1.40
CA ASP A 81 1.94 -1.98 0.09
C ASP A 81 3.11 -1.56 -0.80
N GLY A 82 3.40 -2.32 -1.84
CA GLY A 82 4.59 -2.11 -2.63
C GLY A 82 4.48 -2.48 -4.09
N VAL A 83 5.33 -1.82 -4.87
CA VAL A 83 5.49 -2.07 -6.31
C VAL A 83 6.95 -2.28 -6.65
N VAL A 84 7.19 -3.04 -7.70
CA VAL A 84 8.53 -3.18 -8.30
C VAL A 84 8.54 -2.41 -9.61
N LEU A 85 9.39 -1.39 -9.69
CA LEU A 85 9.54 -0.59 -10.89
C LEU A 85 10.19 -1.41 -12.03
N PRO A 86 10.04 -1.00 -13.31
CA PRO A 86 10.72 -1.67 -14.42
C PRO A 86 12.25 -1.70 -14.30
N SER A 87 12.83 -0.81 -13.50
CA SER A 87 14.26 -0.82 -13.16
C SER A 87 14.69 -1.94 -12.20
N GLY A 88 13.73 -2.68 -11.62
CA GLY A 88 13.95 -3.65 -10.55
C GLY A 88 13.96 -3.04 -9.14
N ARG A 89 13.82 -1.71 -9.01
CA ARG A 89 13.71 -1.04 -7.71
C ARG A 89 12.40 -1.43 -7.03
N ILE A 90 12.49 -1.88 -5.78
CA ILE A 90 11.35 -2.15 -4.92
C ILE A 90 11.00 -0.87 -4.17
N LEU A 91 9.72 -0.50 -4.17
CA LEU A 91 9.15 0.55 -3.34
C LEU A 91 8.15 -0.10 -2.39
N MET A 92 8.33 0.12 -1.09
CA MET A 92 7.40 -0.33 -0.06
C MET A 92 6.88 0.89 0.70
N TYR A 93 5.64 1.26 0.44
CA TYR A 93 4.92 2.32 1.14
C TYR A 93 4.33 1.77 2.42
N TYR A 94 4.29 2.55 3.49
CA TYR A 94 3.64 2.14 4.74
C TYR A 94 3.36 3.34 5.64
N VAL A 95 2.48 3.15 6.62
CA VAL A 95 2.24 4.14 7.67
C VAL A 95 3.30 3.99 8.76
N ALA A 96 4.10 5.03 8.98
CA ALA A 96 5.04 5.10 10.09
C ALA A 96 4.40 5.78 11.30
N GLY A 97 4.37 5.08 12.44
CA GLY A 97 3.96 5.61 13.74
C GLY A 97 5.06 6.40 14.46
N ALA A 98 6.33 6.22 14.06
CA ALA A 98 7.45 7.01 14.54
C ALA A 98 8.64 6.99 13.57
N LYS A 99 9.44 8.05 13.59
CA LYS A 99 10.66 8.23 12.78
C LYS A 99 11.81 8.72 13.65
N ILE A 100 13.03 8.28 13.38
CA ILE A 100 14.25 8.82 14.00
C ILE A 100 14.90 9.80 13.04
N ILE A 101 14.92 11.08 13.41
CA ILE A 101 15.48 12.18 12.63
C ILE A 101 16.53 12.87 13.51
N ASN A 102 17.75 13.04 12.98
CA ASN A 102 18.88 13.63 13.72
C ASN A 102 19.11 12.97 15.10
N GLY A 103 18.95 11.65 15.18
CA GLY A 103 19.13 10.86 16.41
C GLY A 103 18.01 10.98 17.44
N LYS A 104 16.92 11.69 17.13
CA LYS A 104 15.76 11.83 18.01
C LYS A 104 14.55 11.17 17.40
N GLU A 105 13.85 10.39 18.22
CA GLU A 105 12.56 9.82 17.85
C GLU A 105 11.47 10.90 17.84
N GLN A 106 10.62 10.85 16.82
CA GLN A 106 9.46 11.72 16.64
C GLN A 106 8.26 10.84 16.33
N ASN A 107 7.12 11.12 16.97
CA ASN A 107 5.85 10.50 16.62
C ASN A 107 5.48 10.89 15.18
N ALA A 108 4.91 9.94 14.46
CA ALA A 108 4.47 10.12 13.09
C ALA A 108 3.10 9.45 12.88
N ASN A 109 2.45 9.84 11.80
CA ASN A 109 1.30 9.14 11.24
C ASN A 109 1.29 9.45 9.73
N ASP A 110 2.45 9.23 9.10
CA ASP A 110 2.71 9.60 7.72
C ASP A 110 2.88 8.33 6.88
N ILE A 111 2.39 8.37 5.64
CA ILE A 111 2.85 7.42 4.63
C ILE A 111 4.31 7.77 4.30
N VAL A 112 5.18 6.77 4.41
CA VAL A 112 6.59 6.84 4.05
C VAL A 112 6.91 5.73 3.05
N VAL A 113 8.10 5.76 2.46
CA VAL A 113 8.54 4.71 1.53
C VAL A 113 9.94 4.21 1.88
N ALA A 114 10.09 2.88 1.89
CA ALA A 114 11.38 2.21 1.87
C ALA A 114 11.70 1.74 0.44
N LEU A 115 12.90 2.05 -0.04
CA LEU A 115 13.36 1.73 -1.39
C LEU A 115 14.50 0.72 -1.33
N SER A 116 14.48 -0.28 -2.23
CA SER A 116 15.58 -1.23 -2.38
C SER A 116 15.95 -1.44 -3.84
N ASP A 117 17.25 -1.30 -4.14
CA ASP A 117 17.84 -1.56 -5.47
C ASP A 117 18.61 -2.88 -5.53
N ASN A 118 18.58 -3.68 -4.46
CA ASN A 118 19.36 -4.91 -4.34
C ASN A 118 18.52 -6.08 -3.81
N ASN A 119 17.28 -6.19 -4.32
CA ASN A 119 16.34 -7.26 -4.00
C ASN A 119 16.05 -7.37 -2.50
N GLY A 120 15.84 -6.24 -1.82
CA GLY A 120 15.44 -6.18 -0.42
C GLY A 120 16.56 -6.42 0.59
N LYS A 121 17.84 -6.45 0.17
CA LYS A 121 18.99 -6.65 1.07
C LYS A 121 19.32 -5.40 1.89
N SER A 122 19.15 -4.22 1.31
CA SER A 122 19.27 -2.94 2.01
C SER A 122 18.17 -1.97 1.57
N TRP A 123 17.88 -1.01 2.45
CA TRP A 123 16.76 -0.09 2.30
C TRP A 123 17.18 1.36 2.55
N ILE A 124 16.69 2.25 1.70
CA ILE A 124 16.73 3.72 1.86
C ILE A 124 15.32 4.16 2.28
N TYR A 125 15.22 5.05 3.26
CA TYR A 125 13.92 5.47 3.83
C TYR A 125 13.65 6.93 3.51
N LYS A 126 12.53 7.22 2.84
CA LYS A 126 12.18 8.56 2.37
C LYS A 126 10.79 8.96 2.85
N ASP A 127 10.64 10.25 3.14
CA ASP A 127 9.30 10.81 3.31
C ASP A 127 8.58 10.83 1.96
N VAL A 128 7.26 10.62 1.97
CA VAL A 128 6.41 10.77 0.78
C VAL A 128 5.69 12.11 0.85
N LEU A 129 5.81 12.91 -0.21
CA LEU A 129 5.13 14.19 -0.31
C LEU A 129 3.77 14.01 -1.01
N PHE A 130 2.71 14.51 -0.39
CA PHE A 130 1.38 14.58 -1.00
C PHE A 130 0.99 16.04 -1.26
N ASN A 131 0.69 16.34 -2.52
CA ASN A 131 0.15 17.62 -2.94
C ASN A 131 -1.37 17.53 -3.10
N ASN A 132 -2.04 18.69 -3.10
CA ASN A 132 -3.48 18.83 -3.32
C ASN A 132 -4.36 18.06 -2.31
N ILE A 133 -3.87 17.85 -1.08
CA ILE A 133 -4.71 17.35 0.01
C ILE A 133 -5.86 18.35 0.21
N PRO A 134 -7.14 17.91 0.27
CA PRO A 134 -8.26 18.81 0.50
C PRO A 134 -8.09 19.64 1.78
N SER A 135 -8.48 20.91 1.73
CA SER A 135 -8.38 21.79 2.90
C SER A 135 -9.26 21.29 4.04
N GLY A 136 -8.71 21.21 5.25
CA GLY A 136 -9.41 20.71 6.44
C GLY A 136 -9.38 19.18 6.60
N ALA A 137 -8.85 18.46 5.62
CA ALA A 137 -8.74 17.01 5.66
C ALA A 137 -7.55 16.53 6.52
N THR A 138 -7.60 15.27 6.94
CA THR A 138 -6.44 14.59 7.52
C THR A 138 -5.35 14.37 6.47
N LYS A 139 -4.14 14.03 6.94
CA LYS A 139 -3.12 13.48 6.05
C LYS A 139 -3.62 12.14 5.45
N PRO A 140 -3.19 11.80 4.22
CA PRO A 140 -3.37 10.47 3.66
C PRO A 140 -2.72 9.40 4.52
N VAL A 141 -3.43 8.29 4.72
CA VAL A 141 -2.96 7.06 5.38
C VAL A 141 -3.42 5.83 4.59
N ASP A 142 -2.99 4.65 5.01
CA ASP A 142 -3.39 3.34 4.48
C ASP A 142 -3.15 3.19 2.96
N PRO A 143 -1.87 3.22 2.51
CA PRO A 143 -1.53 3.17 1.10
C PRO A 143 -1.80 1.80 0.49
N ASN A 144 -2.42 1.77 -0.69
CA ASN A 144 -2.39 0.65 -1.62
C ASN A 144 -2.01 1.15 -3.03
N VAL A 145 -1.05 0.52 -3.69
CA VAL A 145 -0.35 1.02 -4.88
C VAL A 145 -0.43 0.06 -6.07
N VAL A 146 -0.62 0.65 -7.24
CA VAL A 146 -0.60 -0.04 -8.53
C VAL A 146 0.37 0.66 -9.47
N LEU A 147 1.32 -0.12 -10.01
CA LEU A 147 2.15 0.34 -11.12
C LEU A 147 1.35 0.28 -12.43
N LEU A 148 1.16 1.43 -13.06
CA LEU A 148 0.48 1.55 -14.34
C LEU A 148 1.42 1.22 -15.51
N ALA A 149 0.85 0.86 -16.66
CA ALA A 149 1.62 0.44 -17.84
C ALA A 149 2.54 1.54 -18.40
N ASN A 150 2.24 2.81 -18.13
CA ASN A 150 3.07 3.95 -18.51
C ASN A 150 4.20 4.25 -17.50
N GLY A 151 4.32 3.48 -16.41
CA GLY A 151 5.33 3.65 -15.37
C GLY A 151 4.91 4.56 -14.21
N ASP A 152 3.73 5.17 -14.28
CA ASP A 152 3.18 5.95 -13.17
C ASP A 152 2.73 5.02 -12.04
N ILE A 153 2.74 5.52 -10.81
CA ILE A 153 2.23 4.80 -9.64
C ILE A 153 0.92 5.45 -9.22
N TYR A 154 -0.15 4.66 -9.29
CA TYR A 154 -1.46 5.02 -8.76
C TYR A 154 -1.56 4.52 -7.32
N MET A 155 -2.04 5.35 -6.40
CA MET A 155 -2.22 4.98 -5.00
C MET A 155 -3.64 5.28 -4.57
N LEU A 156 -4.29 4.33 -3.88
CA LEU A 156 -5.45 4.60 -3.07
C LEU A 156 -5.03 4.81 -1.61
N VAL A 157 -5.71 5.74 -0.95
CA VAL A 157 -5.43 6.15 0.44
C VAL A 157 -6.74 6.44 1.16
N THR A 158 -6.75 6.28 2.49
CA THR A 158 -7.80 6.81 3.35
C THR A 158 -7.53 8.29 3.64
N ILE A 159 -8.54 9.13 3.48
CA ILE A 159 -8.53 10.53 3.96
C ILE A 159 -9.88 10.80 4.63
N ASP A 160 -9.84 11.37 5.84
CA ASP A 160 -11.01 12.03 6.42
C ASP A 160 -11.08 13.47 5.88
N PRO A 161 -12.09 13.79 5.04
CA PRO A 161 -12.17 15.11 4.41
C PRO A 161 -12.46 16.25 5.40
N ASP A 162 -12.97 15.93 6.59
CA ASP A 162 -13.36 16.92 7.59
C ASP A 162 -13.35 16.27 8.97
N GLN A 163 -12.14 16.15 9.53
CA GLN A 163 -11.88 15.44 10.78
C GLN A 163 -12.74 15.93 11.96
N ALA A 164 -13.17 17.18 11.93
CA ALA A 164 -13.96 17.80 13.00
C ALA A 164 -15.46 17.90 12.65
N GLY A 165 -15.87 17.50 11.46
CA GLY A 165 -17.24 17.67 10.97
C GLY A 165 -17.95 16.35 10.70
N PRO A 166 -19.06 16.40 9.93
CA PRO A 166 -19.97 15.26 9.80
C PRO A 166 -19.56 14.28 8.69
N MET A 167 -18.58 14.64 7.85
CA MET A 167 -18.14 13.77 6.76
C MET A 167 -17.38 12.58 7.31
N LYS A 168 -17.40 11.47 6.56
CA LYS A 168 -16.74 10.23 6.95
C LYS A 168 -15.46 10.00 6.15
N PRO A 169 -14.46 9.32 6.74
CA PRO A 169 -13.29 8.84 6.00
C PRO A 169 -13.70 8.14 4.71
N SER A 170 -12.97 8.45 3.64
CA SER A 170 -13.25 7.97 2.29
C SER A 170 -11.96 7.58 1.58
N THR A 171 -12.08 6.79 0.51
CA THR A 171 -10.93 6.47 -0.34
C THR A 171 -10.70 7.58 -1.36
N TYR A 172 -9.47 8.09 -1.40
CA TYR A 172 -8.98 9.02 -2.40
C TYR A 172 -7.95 8.35 -3.28
N SER A 173 -7.82 8.87 -4.49
CA SER A 173 -6.76 8.48 -5.40
C SER A 173 -5.63 9.51 -5.43
N ALA A 174 -4.42 9.03 -5.66
CA ALA A 174 -3.24 9.83 -5.85
C ALA A 174 -2.38 9.25 -6.98
N ILE A 175 -1.64 10.11 -7.67
CA ILE A 175 -0.75 9.70 -8.77
C ILE A 175 0.66 10.24 -8.56
N SER A 176 1.65 9.37 -8.76
CA SER A 176 3.05 9.75 -8.89
C SER A 176 3.54 9.45 -10.31
N THR A 177 4.13 10.48 -10.94
CA THR A 177 4.74 10.40 -12.28
C THR A 177 6.27 10.50 -12.22
N ASN A 178 6.83 10.55 -11.01
CA ASN A 178 8.25 10.84 -10.76
C ASN A 178 8.95 9.74 -9.95
N GLY A 179 8.51 8.49 -10.10
CA GLY A 179 9.14 7.35 -9.45
C GLY A 179 8.75 7.15 -7.98
N GLY A 180 7.66 7.77 -7.52
CA GLY A 180 6.98 7.36 -6.30
C GLY A 180 7.35 8.11 -5.02
N LEU A 181 8.07 9.23 -5.08
CA LEU A 181 8.39 10.04 -3.90
C LEU A 181 7.42 11.21 -3.68
N THR A 182 6.70 11.60 -4.73
CA THR A 182 5.68 12.66 -4.66
C THR A 182 4.42 12.18 -5.35
N PHE A 183 3.29 12.37 -4.68
CA PHE A 183 1.96 12.08 -5.19
C PHE A 183 1.11 13.34 -5.22
N ASN A 184 0.30 13.49 -6.25
CA ASN A 184 -0.77 14.48 -6.27
C ASN A 184 -2.08 13.76 -5.98
N ILE A 185 -2.81 14.19 -4.96
CA ILE A 185 -4.19 13.75 -4.75
C ILE A 185 -5.02 14.22 -5.95
N LEU A 186 -5.82 13.30 -6.51
CA LEU A 186 -6.69 13.56 -7.65
C LEU A 186 -8.10 13.88 -7.19
N ASP A 187 -8.81 12.88 -6.66
CA ASP A 187 -10.18 13.03 -6.18
C ASP A 187 -10.57 11.90 -5.20
N LYS A 188 -11.71 12.07 -4.54
CA LYS A 188 -12.40 11.03 -3.79
C LYS A 188 -13.01 10.02 -4.76
N VAL A 189 -12.58 8.77 -4.70
CA VAL A 189 -12.98 7.73 -5.66
C VAL A 189 -13.97 6.72 -5.10
N PHE A 190 -14.07 6.61 -3.76
CA PHE A 190 -15.04 5.73 -3.11
C PHE A 190 -15.51 6.30 -1.77
N SER A 191 -16.83 6.38 -1.60
CA SER A 191 -17.48 6.80 -0.36
C SER A 191 -18.90 6.26 -0.28
N ILE A 192 -19.39 5.97 0.91
CA ILE A 192 -20.79 5.62 1.18
C ILE A 192 -21.31 6.56 2.26
N THR A 193 -22.52 7.09 2.07
CA THR A 193 -23.14 8.01 3.02
C THR A 193 -23.15 7.44 4.43
N ASN A 194 -22.68 8.23 5.40
CA ASN A 194 -22.63 7.88 6.83
C ASN A 194 -21.86 6.60 7.17
N THR A 195 -20.94 6.17 6.30
CA THR A 195 -20.14 4.97 6.50
C THR A 195 -18.66 5.35 6.42
N ASP A 196 -17.88 4.92 7.41
CA ASP A 196 -16.43 5.06 7.35
C ASP A 196 -15.92 4.09 6.28
N ILE A 197 -15.11 4.58 5.34
CA ILE A 197 -14.43 3.79 4.33
C ILE A 197 -12.94 3.93 4.60
N LEU A 198 -12.33 2.84 5.06
CA LEU A 198 -10.95 2.79 5.57
C LEU A 198 -10.15 1.73 4.81
N ASP A 199 -8.82 1.74 4.96
CA ASP A 199 -7.90 0.68 4.52
C ASP A 199 -8.23 0.14 3.11
N PRO A 200 -8.09 0.96 2.05
CA PRO A 200 -8.43 0.53 0.71
C PRO A 200 -7.46 -0.53 0.19
N GLU A 201 -7.92 -1.76 -0.04
CA GLU A 201 -7.14 -2.77 -0.76
C GLU A 201 -7.64 -2.87 -2.21
N ASN A 202 -6.80 -2.58 -3.20
CA ASN A 202 -7.24 -2.60 -4.60
C ASN A 202 -6.40 -3.48 -5.50
N PHE A 203 -7.03 -3.99 -6.54
CA PHE A 203 -6.34 -4.69 -7.62
C PHE A 203 -6.87 -4.28 -8.98
N ARG A 204 -5.93 -4.04 -9.90
CA ARG A 204 -6.19 -3.69 -11.30
C ARG A 204 -6.06 -4.92 -12.20
N PHE A 205 -7.17 -5.51 -12.60
CA PHE A 205 -7.19 -6.60 -13.59
C PHE A 205 -7.04 -6.05 -15.02
N SER A 206 -7.68 -4.93 -15.31
CA SER A 206 -7.54 -4.18 -16.57
C SER A 206 -7.89 -2.70 -16.36
N SER A 207 -7.84 -1.87 -17.41
CA SER A 207 -8.33 -0.48 -17.29
C SER A 207 -9.82 -0.40 -16.95
N ASN A 208 -10.61 -1.42 -17.28
CA ASN A 208 -12.06 -1.44 -17.07
C ASN A 208 -12.50 -2.51 -16.06
N ASP A 209 -11.55 -3.08 -15.31
CA ASP A 209 -11.81 -4.05 -14.26
C ASP A 209 -10.84 -3.81 -13.10
N TRP A 210 -11.31 -2.96 -12.19
CA TRP A 210 -10.65 -2.68 -10.91
C TRP A 210 -11.58 -3.12 -9.80
N LYS A 211 -10.99 -3.70 -8.76
CA LYS A 211 -11.68 -4.07 -7.54
C LYS A 211 -11.04 -3.36 -6.37
N LEU A 212 -11.87 -2.95 -5.43
CA LEU A 212 -11.51 -2.34 -4.16
C LEU A 212 -12.21 -3.14 -3.05
N TRP A 213 -11.47 -3.55 -2.04
CA TRP A 213 -11.97 -4.11 -0.79
C TRP A 213 -11.58 -3.15 0.32
N SER A 214 -12.52 -2.30 0.75
CA SER A 214 -12.25 -1.35 1.83
C SER A 214 -12.66 -1.94 3.18
N GLY A 215 -11.99 -1.52 4.24
CA GLY A 215 -12.46 -1.65 5.61
C GLY A 215 -13.60 -0.68 5.94
N GLY A 216 -13.84 -0.48 7.24
CA GLY A 216 -14.92 0.38 7.77
C GLY A 216 -16.10 -0.37 8.37
N LEU A 217 -16.24 -1.66 8.07
CA LEU A 217 -17.16 -2.58 8.74
C LEU A 217 -16.37 -3.59 9.56
N PRO A 218 -16.62 -3.73 10.88
CA PRO A 218 -15.93 -4.71 11.70
C PRO A 218 -16.04 -6.13 11.14
N GLY A 219 -14.89 -6.73 10.80
CA GLY A 219 -14.80 -8.13 10.36
C GLY A 219 -15.26 -8.42 8.92
N LYS A 220 -15.47 -7.40 8.09
CA LYS A 220 -15.87 -7.54 6.68
C LYS A 220 -15.21 -6.48 5.82
N ASN A 221 -15.13 -6.71 4.51
CA ASN A 221 -14.85 -5.63 3.57
C ASN A 221 -16.15 -5.06 2.98
N ILE A 222 -16.06 -3.90 2.35
CA ILE A 222 -17.03 -3.40 1.38
C ILE A 222 -16.38 -3.52 0.00
N LEU A 223 -17.06 -4.13 -0.97
CA LEU A 223 -16.56 -4.26 -2.34
C LEU A 223 -16.95 -3.06 -3.19
N GLY A 224 -15.97 -2.44 -3.83
CA GLY A 224 -16.14 -1.46 -4.89
C GLY A 224 -15.66 -2.02 -6.24
N LEU A 225 -16.40 -1.74 -7.32
CA LEU A 225 -15.99 -2.05 -8.69
C LEU A 225 -15.79 -0.77 -9.50
N SER A 226 -14.73 -0.73 -10.29
CA SER A 226 -14.48 0.38 -11.22
C SER A 226 -14.24 -0.13 -12.63
N THR A 227 -14.94 0.50 -13.59
CA THR A 227 -14.82 0.26 -15.03
C THR A 227 -14.17 1.42 -15.78
N ASN A 228 -13.66 2.42 -15.05
CA ASN A 228 -13.10 3.67 -15.56
C ASN A 228 -11.71 3.95 -14.98
N ASN A 229 -10.86 2.91 -14.97
CA ASN A 229 -9.47 2.95 -14.55
C ASN A 229 -9.27 3.45 -13.11
N GLY A 230 -10.15 3.03 -12.19
CA GLY A 230 -10.07 3.38 -10.77
C GLY A 230 -10.52 4.80 -10.44
N SER A 231 -11.00 5.59 -11.41
CA SER A 231 -11.39 6.99 -11.15
C SER A 231 -12.66 7.12 -10.32
N THR A 232 -13.55 6.14 -10.35
CA THR A 232 -14.67 6.01 -9.41
C THR A 232 -15.00 4.55 -9.15
N PHE A 233 -15.39 4.20 -7.93
CA PHE A 233 -15.85 2.86 -7.58
C PHE A 233 -17.34 2.86 -7.22
N SER A 234 -18.07 1.89 -7.76
CA SER A 234 -19.47 1.63 -7.43
C SER A 234 -19.55 0.54 -6.37
N SER A 235 -20.20 0.84 -5.23
CA SER A 235 -20.35 -0.12 -4.13
C SER A 235 -21.20 -1.30 -4.56
N GLN A 236 -20.75 -2.50 -4.21
CA GLN A 236 -21.47 -3.76 -4.32
C GLN A 236 -21.99 -4.24 -2.94
N GLY A 237 -21.82 -3.41 -1.90
CA GLY A 237 -22.18 -3.74 -0.53
C GLY A 237 -21.10 -4.52 0.22
N GLU A 238 -21.51 -5.18 1.30
CA GLU A 238 -20.64 -6.00 2.13
C GLU A 238 -20.05 -7.15 1.31
N PHE A 239 -18.76 -7.42 1.52
CA PHE A 239 -18.04 -8.51 0.89
C PHE A 239 -17.53 -9.49 1.94
N CYS A 240 -17.80 -10.77 1.68
CA CYS A 240 -17.36 -11.88 2.49
C CYS A 240 -16.71 -12.92 1.59
N LEU A 241 -15.38 -13.09 1.68
CA LEU A 241 -14.69 -14.15 0.93
C LEU A 241 -15.08 -15.54 1.43
N GLY A 242 -15.37 -15.64 2.73
CA GLY A 242 -15.83 -16.83 3.43
C GLY A 242 -15.98 -16.53 4.92
N THR A 243 -16.78 -17.32 5.63
CA THR A 243 -16.94 -17.18 7.08
C THR A 243 -15.71 -17.71 7.79
N SER A 244 -15.27 -16.96 8.79
CA SER A 244 -14.32 -17.45 9.79
C SER A 244 -15.01 -18.41 10.76
N ASP A 245 -14.30 -18.98 11.74
CA ASP A 245 -14.94 -19.82 12.77
C ASP A 245 -15.90 -19.04 13.68
N ASP A 246 -15.84 -17.70 13.64
CA ASP A 246 -16.93 -16.83 14.05
C ASP A 246 -17.81 -16.52 12.82
N PRO A 247 -19.07 -17.00 12.77
CA PRO A 247 -19.96 -16.82 11.61
C PRO A 247 -20.38 -15.35 11.41
N SER A 248 -20.15 -14.47 12.41
CA SER A 248 -20.37 -13.03 12.27
C SER A 248 -19.22 -12.32 11.55
N ARG A 249 -18.08 -13.00 11.32
CA ARG A 249 -16.87 -12.43 10.74
C ARG A 249 -16.45 -13.17 9.47
N CYS A 250 -15.97 -12.39 8.51
CA CYS A 250 -15.42 -12.90 7.27
C CYS A 250 -13.89 -12.91 7.30
N TYR A 251 -13.30 -13.69 6.41
CA TYR A 251 -11.93 -13.42 5.99
C TYR A 251 -11.90 -12.07 5.24
N VAL A 252 -11.12 -11.14 5.76
CA VAL A 252 -10.91 -9.79 5.23
C VAL A 252 -9.77 -9.84 4.24
N VAL A 253 -10.02 -9.42 3.00
CA VAL A 253 -9.01 -9.31 1.95
C VAL A 253 -7.97 -8.28 2.38
N SER A 254 -6.70 -8.65 2.24
CA SER A 254 -5.56 -7.82 2.60
C SER A 254 -4.59 -7.57 1.46
N ASP A 255 -4.64 -8.38 0.41
CA ASP A 255 -3.84 -8.18 -0.79
C ASP A 255 -4.33 -9.12 -1.92
N VAL A 256 -4.03 -8.77 -3.17
CA VAL A 256 -4.24 -9.60 -4.34
C VAL A 256 -3.00 -9.60 -5.22
N LEU A 257 -2.56 -10.79 -5.62
CA LEU A 257 -1.38 -10.99 -6.44
C LEU A 257 -1.74 -11.70 -7.75
N LYS A 258 -1.24 -11.19 -8.88
CA LYS A 258 -1.16 -11.97 -10.11
C LYS A 258 0.04 -12.92 -10.05
N VAL A 259 -0.21 -14.22 -10.04
CA VAL A 259 0.85 -15.25 -9.96
C VAL A 259 1.39 -15.58 -11.34
N ASN A 260 0.51 -15.68 -12.33
CA ASN A 260 0.85 -15.89 -13.74
C ASN A 260 -0.31 -15.37 -14.61
N GLU A 261 -0.27 -15.61 -15.92
CA GLU A 261 -1.30 -15.12 -16.85
C GLU A 261 -2.73 -15.57 -16.49
N ASN A 262 -2.89 -16.74 -15.88
CA ASN A 262 -4.17 -17.40 -15.64
C ASN A 262 -4.54 -17.53 -14.15
N GLU A 263 -3.69 -17.03 -13.25
CA GLU A 263 -3.85 -17.25 -11.81
C GLU A 263 -3.66 -15.95 -11.04
N TYR A 264 -4.67 -15.63 -10.23
CA TYR A 264 -4.63 -14.59 -9.23
C TYR A 264 -4.82 -15.24 -7.86
N ARG A 265 -4.16 -14.71 -6.84
CA ARG A 265 -4.30 -15.13 -5.45
C ARG A 265 -4.76 -13.97 -4.61
N ILE A 266 -5.71 -14.24 -3.74
CA ILE A 266 -6.19 -13.30 -2.74
C ILE A 266 -5.61 -13.74 -1.40
N TYR A 267 -4.96 -12.83 -0.71
CA TYR A 267 -4.56 -13.01 0.68
C TYR A 267 -5.62 -12.38 1.57
N ALA A 268 -5.95 -13.07 2.64
CA ALA A 268 -6.94 -12.61 3.59
C ALA A 268 -6.57 -13.04 5.00
N PHE A 269 -7.07 -12.29 5.99
CA PHE A 269 -6.93 -12.63 7.39
C PHE A 269 -8.29 -12.67 8.08
N GLY A 270 -8.40 -13.48 9.11
CA GLY A 270 -9.62 -13.65 9.89
C GLY A 270 -9.37 -14.58 11.07
N PRO A 271 -10.33 -14.71 11.99
CA PRO A 271 -10.27 -15.72 13.04
C PRO A 271 -10.16 -17.12 12.40
N MET A 272 -8.98 -17.73 12.45
CA MET A 272 -8.88 -19.18 12.34
C MET A 272 -9.10 -19.70 13.76
N GLY A 273 -10.12 -20.52 13.95
CA GLY A 273 -10.41 -21.19 15.20
C GLY A 273 -9.21 -21.99 15.67
N THR A 274 -9.20 -22.19 16.98
CA THR A 274 -8.11 -22.83 17.74
C THR A 274 -7.97 -24.30 17.42
#